data_AF-A0A0N0A5L4-F1
#
_entry.id   AF-A0A0N0A5L4-F1
#
_cell.length_a   1.000
_cell.length_b   1.000
_cell.length_c   1.000
_cell.angle_alpha   90.00
_cell.angle_beta   90.00
_cell.angle_gamma   90.00
#
_symmetry.space_group_name_H-M   'P 1'
#
loop_
_entity.id
_entity.type
_entity.pdbx_description
1 polymer ?
#
loop_
_entity_poly.entity_id
_entity_poly.type
_entity_poly.pdbx_seq_one_letter_code
_entity_poly.pdbx_strand_id
1 'polypeptide(L)' 'MTDPQRVNIGEQHPAAYKTLIALSSEVEKATAAAGLDPLLVELLRIRTSQINGCAFCLRMHTRDALRKGENPDRIA' A
#
# COMPACT_ATOMS: atom_id res chain seq x y z
N MET A 1 -19.43 -9.87 -21.41
CA MET A 1 -18.38 -9.47 -20.45
C MET A 1 -17.60 -10.71 -20.11
N THR A 2 -16.43 -10.89 -20.71
CA THR A 2 -15.51 -11.99 -20.37
C THR A 2 -15.08 -11.83 -18.92
N ASP A 3 -15.16 -12.91 -18.15
CA ASP A 3 -14.64 -12.97 -16.78
C ASP A 3 -13.17 -12.51 -16.80
N PRO A 4 -12.79 -11.41 -16.13
CA PRO A 4 -11.42 -10.92 -16.19
C PRO A 4 -10.52 -11.96 -15.54
N GLN A 5 -9.69 -12.63 -16.35
CA GLN A 5 -8.72 -13.61 -15.88
C GLN A 5 -7.79 -12.95 -14.86
N ARG A 6 -7.96 -13.32 -13.59
CA ARG A 6 -7.13 -12.84 -12.49
C ARG A 6 -5.80 -13.59 -12.48
N VAL A 7 -4.70 -12.88 -12.26
CA VAL A 7 -3.36 -13.45 -12.22
C VAL A 7 -2.76 -13.39 -10.83
N ASN A 8 -2.03 -14.43 -10.44
CA ASN A 8 -1.16 -14.40 -9.27
C ASN A 8 0.25 -13.99 -9.72
N ILE A 9 0.54 -12.69 -9.62
CA ILE A 9 1.82 -12.12 -10.08
C ILE A 9 3.00 -12.70 -9.28
N GLY A 10 2.80 -13.03 -8.00
CA GLY A 10 3.85 -13.61 -7.16
C GLY A 10 4.29 -15.00 -7.62
N GLU A 11 3.36 -15.81 -8.12
CA GLU A 11 3.64 -17.15 -8.64
C GLU A 11 4.09 -17.13 -10.11
N GLN A 12 3.38 -16.37 -10.95
CA GLN A 12 3.62 -16.39 -12.40
C GLN A 12 4.79 -15.49 -12.82
N HIS A 13 5.04 -14.40 -12.08
CA HIS A 13 6.07 -13.41 -12.40
C HIS A 13 6.87 -12.99 -11.14
N PRO A 14 7.55 -13.95 -10.48
CA PRO A 14 8.20 -13.71 -9.19
C PRO A 14 9.29 -12.61 -9.24
N ALA A 15 9.98 -12.45 -10.38
CA ALA A 15 10.96 -11.38 -10.55
C ALA A 15 10.31 -9.99 -10.50
N ALA A 16 9.23 -9.79 -11.25
CA ALA A 16 8.49 -8.52 -11.25
C ALA A 16 7.91 -8.20 -9.86
N TYR A 17 7.36 -9.22 -9.18
CA TYR A 17 6.84 -9.06 -7.83
C TYR A 17 7.93 -8.66 -6.82
N LYS A 18 9.13 -9.29 -6.89
CA LYS A 18 10.27 -8.91 -6.05
C LYS A 18 10.74 -7.48 -6.30
N THR A 19 10.78 -7.04 -7.56
CA THR A 19 11.13 -5.65 -7.91
C THR A 19 10.15 -4.65 -7.30
N LEU A 20 8.84 -4.96 -7.33
CA LEU A 20 7.83 -4.11 -6.70
C LEU A 20 8.02 -3.99 -5.18
N ILE A 21 8.34 -5.10 -4.50
CA ILE A 21 8.63 -5.10 -3.06
C ILE A 21 9.88 -4.25 -2.76
N ALA A 22 10.94 -4.41 -3.56
CA ALA A 22 12.17 -3.64 -3.41
C ALA A 22 11.91 -2.14 -3.58
N LEU A 23 11.14 -1.74 -4.59
CA LEU A 23 10.72 -0.35 -4.78
C LEU A 23 9.97 0.18 -3.56
N SER A 24 9.02 -0.58 -3.01
CA SER A 24 8.27 -0.16 -1.82
C SER A 24 9.19 0.09 -0.62
N SER A 25 10.19 -0.78 -0.42
CA SER A 25 11.17 -0.61 0.67
C SER A 25 12.05 0.61 0.48
N GLU A 26 12.49 0.90 -0.75
CA GLU A 26 13.27 2.12 -1.04
C GLU A 26 12.45 3.39 -0.84
N VAL A 27 11.17 3.40 -1.21
CA VAL A 27 10.27 4.52 -0.92
C VAL A 27 10.13 4.73 0.59
N GLU A 28 9.97 3.68 1.38
CA GLU A 28 9.92 3.79 2.85
C GLU A 28 11.18 4.43 3.43
N LYS A 29 12.36 3.96 3.01
CA LYS A 29 13.64 4.55 3.42
C LYS A 29 13.73 6.02 3.03
N ALA A 30 13.33 6.38 1.81
CA ALA A 30 13.34 7.76 1.34
C ALA A 30 12.41 8.65 2.18
N THR A 31 11.20 8.18 2.50
CA THR A 31 10.26 8.94 3.35
C THR A 31 10.79 9.12 4.77
N ALA A 32 11.44 8.10 5.33
CA ALA A 32 12.06 8.17 6.65
C ALA A 32 13.26 9.14 6.66
N ALA A 33 14.12 9.10 5.64
CA ALA A 33 15.23 10.02 5.48
C ALA A 33 14.77 11.48 5.30
N ALA A 34 13.60 11.69 4.71
CA ALA A 34 12.97 13.00 4.60
C ALA A 34 12.28 13.47 5.89
N GLY A 35 12.26 12.64 6.95
CA GLY A 35 11.62 12.98 8.23
C GLY A 35 10.10 12.98 8.19
N LEU A 36 9.48 12.29 7.23
CA LEU A 36 8.02 12.18 7.18
C LEU A 36 7.51 11.27 8.30
N ASP A 37 6.42 11.70 8.94
CA ASP A 37 5.71 10.90 9.92
C ASP A 37 5.23 9.58 9.27
N PRO A 38 5.60 8.40 9.82
CA PRO A 38 5.12 7.11 9.34
C PRO A 38 3.59 6.96 9.26
N LEU A 39 2.84 7.74 10.05
CA LEU A 39 1.38 7.78 10.02
C LEU A 39 0.88 8.56 8.80
N LEU A 40 1.50 9.70 8.49
CA LEU A 40 1.22 10.48 7.29
C LEU A 40 1.43 9.62 6.03
N VAL A 41 2.51 8.83 5.99
CA VAL A 41 2.79 7.93 4.86
C VAL A 41 1.67 6.90 4.67
N GLU A 42 1.12 6.31 5.73
CA GLU A 42 -0.02 5.39 5.60
C GLU A 42 -1.29 6.11 5.13
N LEU A 43 -1.57 7.32 5.61
CA LEU A 43 -2.74 8.09 5.15
C LEU A 43 -2.66 8.40 3.65
N LEU A 44 -1.46 8.74 3.15
CA LEU A 44 -1.23 8.93 1.71
C LEU A 44 -1.47 7.63 0.91
N ARG A 45 -1.03 6.49 1.45
CA ARG A 45 -1.25 5.17 0.83
C ARG A 45 -2.74 4.78 0.84
N ILE A 46 -3.46 5.05 1.92
CA ILE A 46 -4.92 4.86 2.02
C ILE A 46 -5.61 5.72 0.96
N ARG A 47 -5.32 7.03 0.92
CA ARG A 47 -5.97 7.95 -0.02
C ARG A 47 -5.70 7.56 -1.48
N THR A 48 -4.47 7.18 -1.80
CA THR A 48 -4.09 6.69 -3.13
C THR A 48 -4.85 5.40 -3.48
N SER A 49 -5.00 4.49 -2.52
CA SER A 49 -5.74 3.23 -2.72
C SER A 49 -7.23 3.46 -2.97
N GLN A 50 -7.84 4.44 -2.28
CA GLN A 50 -9.23 4.85 -2.51
C GLN A 50 -9.40 5.43 -3.92
N ILE A 51 -8.54 6.36 -4.34
CA ILE A 51 -8.59 6.98 -5.68
C ILE A 51 -8.47 5.92 -6.77
N ASN A 52 -7.57 4.95 -6.59
CA ASN A 52 -7.31 3.89 -7.56
C ASN A 52 -8.28 2.70 -7.46
N GLY A 53 -9.22 2.71 -6.51
CA GLY A 53 -10.16 1.60 -6.30
C GLY A 53 -9.51 0.27 -5.92
N CYS A 54 -8.32 0.28 -5.30
CA CYS A 54 -7.62 -0.95 -4.94
C CYS A 54 -8.00 -1.43 -3.53
N ALA A 55 -9.01 -2.30 -3.45
CA ALA A 55 -9.50 -2.85 -2.18
C ALA A 55 -8.41 -3.60 -1.37
N PHE A 56 -7.45 -4.25 -2.04
CA PHE A 56 -6.34 -4.94 -1.39
C PHE A 56 -5.43 -3.95 -0.64
N CYS A 57 -4.95 -2.92 -1.34
CA CYS A 57 -4.08 -1.90 -0.75
C CYS A 57 -4.84 -1.10 0.31
N LEU A 58 -6.11 -0.76 0.07
CA LEU A 58 -6.93 -0.04 1.04
C LEU A 58 -7.01 -0.80 2.37
N ARG A 59 -7.32 -2.10 2.33
CA ARG A 59 -7.38 -2.95 3.53
C ARG A 59 -6.02 -3.05 4.23
N MET A 60 -4.95 -3.24 3.46
CA MET A 60 -3.59 -3.37 4.00
C MET A 60 -3.16 -2.11 4.75
N HIS A 61 -3.22 -0.95 4.09
CA HIS A 61 -2.75 0.31 4.65
C HIS A 61 -3.65 0.83 5.77
N THR A 62 -4.96 0.58 5.71
CA THR A 62 -5.87 0.86 6.83
C THR A 62 -5.44 0.11 8.10
N ARG A 63 -5.17 -1.20 7.98
CA ARG A 63 -4.72 -2.00 9.12
C ARG A 63 -3.37 -1.52 9.68
N ASP A 64 -2.46 -1.12 8.80
CA ASP A 64 -1.13 -0.67 9.22
C ASP A 64 -1.17 0.72 9.87
N ALA A 65 -2.04 1.62 9.39
CA ALA A 65 -2.32 2.90 10.05
C ALA A 65 -2.91 2.70 11.46
N LEU A 66 -3.90 1.81 11.60
CA LEU A 66 -4.50 1.50 12.90
C LEU A 66 -3.49 0.90 13.89
N ARG A 67 -2.58 0.03 13.42
CA ARG A 67 -1.47 -0.50 14.25
C ARG A 67 -0.50 0.59 14.71
N LYS A 68 -0.34 1.65 13.91
CA LYS A 68 0.46 2.83 14.24
C LYS A 68 -0.29 3.84 15.13
N GLY A 69 -1.53 3.54 15.54
CA GLY A 69 -2.32 4.36 16.45
C GLY A 69 -3.22 5.40 15.77
N GLU A 70 -3.51 5.25 14.48
CA GLU A 70 -4.45 6.12 13.78
C GLU A 70 -5.86 6.07 14.40
N ASN A 71 -6.57 7.21 14.39
CA ASN A 71 -7.98 7.25 14.72
C ASN A 71 -8.83 6.72 13.53
N PRO A 72 -9.67 5.68 13.71
CA PRO A 72 -10.60 5.21 12.69
C PRO A 72 -11.45 6.32 12.05
N ASP A 73 -11.88 7.32 12.84
CA ASP A 73 -12.70 8.43 12.34
C ASP A 73 -11.97 9.28 11.30
N ARG A 74 -10.63 9.32 11.34
CA ARG A 74 -9.81 10.06 10.35
C ARG A 74 -9.63 9.27 9.04
N ILE A 75 -9.85 7.96 9.07
CA ILE A 75 -9.76 7.07 7.91
C ILE A 75 -11.10 6.98 7.16
N ALA A 76 -12.22 7.11 7.90
CA ALA A 76 -13.59 6.92 7.44
C ALA A 76 -14.01 7.84 6.28
#